data_AF-A0A851TSJ2-F1
#
_entry.id   AF-A0A851TSJ2-F1
#
_cell.length_a   1.000
_cell.length_b   1.000
_cell.length_c   1.000
_cell.angle_alpha   90.00
_cell.angle_beta   90.00
_cell.angle_gamma   90.00
#
_symmetry.space_group_name_H-M   'P 1'
#
loop_
_entity.id
_entity.type
_entity.pdbx_description
1 polymer ?
#
loop_
_entity_poly.entity_id
_entity_poly.type
_entity_poly.pdbx_seq_one_letter_code
_entity_poly.pdbx_strand_id
1 'polypeptide(L)'
;DAYNMAKLLCDKYYMASPELEIEEVNGEAGAGAARGRSGGSAALTAPLLPAANSAEQPISIVYVPSHLYHMLFELFKNAMRATVESHESSPRLPAIKVMVALGQEDLSIKMSDRGMGVPLRKIDRLFSYLYSTAPTPQLGTGGAPLAGFGYGLPISRLYAKYFQGDLQLYSMEGFGTDAVIYLKALSTDSVERLPVYNKSAWRHYQASQEAGDWCVPSTEPKNTSTYRVP
;
A
#
# COMPACT_ATOMS: atom_id res chain seq x y z
N ASP A 1 4.47 16.32 -5.23
CA ASP A 1 3.21 16.55 -6.00
C ASP A 1 1.98 15.83 -5.46
N ALA A 2 1.97 14.48 -5.37
CA ALA A 2 0.78 13.73 -4.91
C ALA A 2 0.26 14.17 -3.53
N TYR A 3 1.16 14.34 -2.55
CA TYR A 3 0.82 14.86 -1.22
C TYR A 3 0.15 16.24 -1.29
N ASN A 4 0.75 17.20 -2.02
CA ASN A 4 0.24 18.57 -2.10
C ASN A 4 -1.18 18.61 -2.70
N MET A 5 -1.46 17.77 -3.70
CA MET A 5 -2.80 17.69 -4.29
C MET A 5 -3.80 17.04 -3.34
N ALA A 6 -3.41 15.97 -2.64
CA ALA A 6 -4.25 15.35 -1.62
C ALA A 6 -4.53 16.32 -0.46
N LYS A 7 -3.51 17.06 -0.02
CA LYS A 7 -3.60 18.12 0.99
C LYS A 7 -4.59 19.21 0.57
N LEU A 8 -4.50 19.71 -0.66
CA LEU A 8 -5.44 20.71 -1.18
C LEU A 8 -6.89 20.21 -1.16
N LEU A 9 -7.13 18.95 -1.51
CA LEU A 9 -8.47 18.35 -1.43
C LEU A 9 -8.95 18.15 0.01
N CYS A 10 -8.04 17.72 0.90
CA CYS A 10 -8.33 17.54 2.32
C CYS A 10 -8.67 18.87 2.99
N ASP A 11 -7.86 19.91 2.76
CA ASP A 11 -8.10 21.27 3.27
C ASP A 11 -9.42 21.83 2.74
N LYS A 12 -9.77 21.58 1.47
CA LYS A 12 -11.06 21.97 0.91
C LYS A 12 -12.25 21.30 1.60
N TYR A 13 -12.10 20.05 2.05
CA TYR A 13 -13.19 19.24 2.61
C TYR A 13 -13.31 19.38 4.14
N TYR A 14 -12.20 19.41 4.86
CA TYR A 14 -12.15 19.41 6.31
C TYR A 14 -11.57 20.70 6.92
N MET A 15 -11.12 21.67 6.11
CA MET A 15 -10.45 22.91 6.56
C MET A 15 -9.13 22.70 7.30
N ALA A 16 -8.62 21.46 7.32
CA ALA A 16 -7.35 21.06 7.91
C ALA A 16 -6.82 19.80 7.24
N SER A 17 -5.51 19.58 7.36
CA SER A 17 -4.83 18.37 6.91
C SER A 17 -3.56 18.13 7.73
N PRO A 18 -3.14 16.86 7.87
CA PRO A 18 -1.91 16.51 8.58
C PRO A 18 -0.66 16.91 7.78
N GLU A 19 0.39 17.28 8.52
CA GLU A 19 1.74 17.48 7.98
C GLU A 19 2.34 16.15 7.47
N LEU A 20 3.41 16.25 6.69
CA LEU A 20 4.13 15.11 6.13
C LEU A 20 5.56 15.03 6.69
N GLU A 21 5.91 13.87 7.21
CA GLU A 21 7.28 13.52 7.58
C GLU A 21 7.80 12.47 6.59
N ILE A 22 8.94 12.71 5.94
CA ILE A 22 9.57 11.76 5.01
C ILE A 22 10.92 11.33 5.58
N GLU A 23 11.16 10.01 5.55
CA GLU A 23 12.43 9.39 5.88
C GLU A 23 12.90 8.54 4.70
N GLU A 24 14.15 8.74 4.26
CA GLU A 24 14.77 7.95 3.20
C GLU A 24 15.84 7.03 3.80
N VAL A 25 15.81 5.76 3.40
CA VAL A 25 16.74 4.73 3.87
C VAL A 25 17.35 4.02 2.67
N ASN A 26 18.59 4.35 2.35
CA ASN A 26 19.38 3.62 1.36
C ASN A 26 19.94 2.35 1.99
N GLY A 27 19.52 1.18 1.52
CA GLY A 27 20.16 -0.07 1.90
C GLY A 27 21.59 -0.09 1.37
N GLU A 28 22.57 -0.28 2.25
CA GLU A 28 23.96 -0.47 1.81
C GLU A 28 24.01 -1.62 0.81
N ALA A 29 24.65 -1.38 -0.34
CA ALA A 29 24.98 -2.43 -1.28
C ALA A 29 25.92 -3.41 -0.59
N GLY A 30 25.34 -4.47 -0.04
CA GLY A 30 26.08 -5.58 0.54
C GLY A 30 27.04 -6.12 -0.52
N ALA A 31 28.32 -5.81 -0.35
CA ALA A 31 29.39 -6.49 -1.03
C ALA A 31 29.32 -7.98 -0.65
N GLY A 32 28.78 -8.82 -1.55
CA GLY A 32 29.09 -10.25 -1.56
C GLY A 32 27.90 -11.20 -1.68
N ALA A 33 27.71 -11.74 -2.89
CA ALA A 33 27.51 -13.17 -3.11
C ALA A 33 27.82 -13.60 -4.56
N ALA A 34 28.91 -13.12 -5.15
CA ALA A 34 29.48 -13.78 -6.33
C ALA A 34 30.24 -15.04 -5.86
N ARG A 35 29.53 -16.17 -5.81
CA ARG A 35 30.13 -17.48 -5.54
C ARG A 35 30.96 -17.89 -6.76
N GLY A 36 32.26 -17.62 -6.69
CA GLY A 36 33.22 -17.93 -7.76
C GLY A 36 33.32 -19.45 -8.02
N ARG A 37 33.13 -19.83 -9.28
CA ARG A 37 33.80 -20.98 -9.88
C ARG A 37 35.02 -20.45 -10.62
N SER A 38 36.19 -20.95 -10.22
CA SER A 38 37.51 -20.62 -10.77
C SER A 38 37.65 -20.97 -12.25
N GLY A 39 38.17 -20.05 -13.06
CA GLY A 39 38.61 -20.33 -14.42
C GLY A 39 39.02 -19.10 -15.23
N GLY A 40 40.29 -18.67 -15.08
CA GLY A 40 41.16 -18.15 -16.14
C GLY A 40 40.77 -16.96 -17.04
N SER A 41 41.55 -15.88 -16.89
CA SER A 41 42.08 -15.01 -17.97
C SER A 41 41.18 -13.93 -18.61
N ALA A 42 41.28 -12.70 -18.08
CA ALA A 42 41.67 -11.47 -18.79
C ALA A 42 41.26 -10.26 -17.93
N ALA A 43 42.23 -9.60 -17.29
CA ALA A 43 41.99 -8.40 -16.51
C ALA A 43 41.75 -7.20 -17.43
N LEU A 44 40.48 -6.89 -17.70
CA LEU A 44 40.05 -5.54 -18.05
C LEU A 44 39.78 -4.81 -16.74
N THR A 45 40.69 -3.93 -16.34
CA THR A 45 40.53 -3.04 -15.19
C THR A 45 39.40 -2.06 -15.47
N ALA A 46 38.19 -2.38 -15.02
CA ALA A 46 37.14 -1.40 -14.81
C ALA A 46 37.59 -0.45 -13.67
N PRO A 47 37.39 0.87 -13.79
CA PRO A 47 37.80 1.78 -12.75
C PRO A 47 36.99 1.47 -11.48
N LEU A 48 37.72 1.25 -10.38
CA LEU A 48 37.16 1.19 -9.03
C LEU A 48 36.45 2.51 -8.77
N LEU A 49 35.12 2.51 -8.85
CA LEU A 49 34.33 3.62 -8.34
C LEU A 49 34.63 3.73 -6.84
N PRO A 50 35.00 4.91 -6.33
CA PRO A 50 35.26 5.07 -4.91
C PRO A 50 33.98 4.73 -4.15
N ALA A 51 34.12 4.01 -3.03
CA ALA A 51 33.05 3.78 -2.07
C ALA A 51 32.50 5.15 -1.63
N ALA A 52 31.42 5.59 -2.28
CA ALA A 52 30.75 6.83 -1.97
C ALA A 52 29.96 6.63 -0.69
N ASN A 53 30.15 7.53 0.28
CA ASN A 53 29.29 7.68 1.45
C ASN A 53 27.82 7.53 1.01
N SER A 54 27.16 6.47 1.47
CA SER A 54 25.81 6.03 1.07
C SER A 54 24.68 6.92 1.60
N ALA A 55 24.99 8.01 2.29
CA ALA A 55 24.04 8.79 3.06
C ALA A 55 23.40 10.00 2.34
N GLU A 56 23.80 10.34 1.10
CA GLU A 56 23.35 11.60 0.46
C GLU A 56 22.85 11.47 -0.98
N GLN A 57 22.78 10.27 -1.56
CA GLN A 57 22.21 10.13 -2.90
C GLN A 57 20.69 10.00 -2.85
N PRO A 58 19.94 10.82 -3.63
CA PRO A 58 18.50 10.71 -3.70
C PRO A 58 18.09 9.36 -4.29
N ILE A 59 17.06 8.74 -3.70
CA ILE A 59 16.52 7.47 -4.20
C ILE A 59 15.91 7.69 -5.60
N SER A 60 16.38 6.90 -6.57
CA SER A 60 15.90 6.95 -7.94
C SER A 60 15.77 5.54 -8.53
N ILE A 61 14.67 5.30 -9.24
CA ILE A 61 14.41 4.05 -9.98
C ILE A 61 13.83 4.38 -11.35
N VAL A 62 13.93 3.43 -12.29
CA VAL A 62 13.22 3.52 -13.57
C VAL A 62 11.76 3.11 -13.34
N TYR A 63 10.83 4.07 -13.42
CA TYR A 63 9.40 3.80 -13.22
C TYR A 63 8.52 4.76 -14.02
N VAL A 64 7.23 4.43 -14.17
CA VAL A 64 6.23 5.29 -14.79
C VAL A 64 5.70 6.29 -13.73
N PRO A 65 6.00 7.60 -13.82
CA PRO A 65 5.69 8.54 -12.74
C PRO A 65 4.20 8.66 -12.44
N SER A 66 3.35 8.57 -13.47
CA SER A 66 1.88 8.66 -13.30
C SER A 66 1.30 7.50 -12.49
N HIS A 67 1.86 6.29 -12.61
CA HIS A 67 1.44 5.13 -11.82
C HIS A 67 1.74 5.34 -10.34
N LEU A 68 2.98 5.75 -10.04
CA LEU A 68 3.41 6.04 -8.67
C LEU A 68 2.61 7.20 -8.07
N TYR A 69 2.41 8.27 -8.85
CA TYR A 69 1.58 9.40 -8.44
C TYR A 69 0.17 8.96 -8.06
N HIS A 70 -0.49 8.12 -8.88
CA HIS A 70 -1.85 7.65 -8.60
C HIS A 70 -1.91 6.87 -7.28
N MET A 71 -1.00 5.91 -7.08
CA MET A 71 -0.97 5.11 -5.85
C MET A 71 -0.77 5.98 -4.60
N LEU A 72 0.23 6.87 -4.63
CA LEU A 72 0.51 7.77 -3.51
C LEU A 72 -0.65 8.73 -3.25
N PHE A 73 -1.24 9.30 -4.30
CA PHE A 73 -2.37 10.22 -4.19
C PHE A 73 -3.58 9.57 -3.53
N GLU A 74 -3.96 8.36 -3.95
CA GLU A 74 -5.08 7.63 -3.34
C GLU A 74 -4.78 7.25 -1.87
N LEU A 75 -3.57 6.80 -1.56
CA LEU A 75 -3.18 6.50 -0.18
C LEU A 75 -3.17 7.74 0.71
N PHE A 76 -2.64 8.87 0.24
CA PHE A 76 -2.64 10.13 1.00
C PHE A 76 -4.06 10.61 1.30
N LYS A 77 -4.99 10.56 0.33
CA LYS A 77 -6.39 10.91 0.59
C LYS A 77 -7.00 10.05 1.70
N ASN A 78 -6.74 8.74 1.68
CA ASN A 78 -7.26 7.81 2.68
C ASN A 78 -6.66 8.09 4.07
N ALA A 79 -5.34 8.25 4.16
CA ALA A 79 -4.62 8.54 5.39
C ALA A 79 -5.04 9.90 6.00
N MET A 80 -5.16 10.93 5.17
CA MET A 80 -5.61 12.26 5.59
C MET A 80 -7.05 12.22 6.10
N ARG A 81 -7.97 11.60 5.36
CA ARG A 81 -9.36 11.42 5.79
C ARG A 81 -9.44 10.71 7.15
N ALA A 82 -8.78 9.56 7.28
CA ALA A 82 -8.81 8.78 8.51
C ALA A 82 -8.22 9.56 9.70
N THR A 83 -7.13 10.29 9.48
CA THR A 83 -6.49 11.10 10.52
C THR A 83 -7.38 12.26 10.96
N VAL A 84 -8.00 12.97 10.03
CA VAL A 84 -8.85 14.12 10.37
C VAL A 84 -10.15 13.68 11.06
N GLU A 85 -10.87 12.69 10.50
CA GLU A 85 -12.12 12.17 11.08
C GLU A 85 -11.92 11.57 12.47
N SER A 86 -10.74 11.01 12.76
CA SER A 86 -10.43 10.45 14.09
C SER A 86 -9.98 11.49 15.13
N HIS A 87 -9.62 12.70 14.69
CA HIS A 87 -9.05 13.76 15.53
C HIS A 87 -9.89 15.05 15.51
N GLU A 88 -11.19 14.97 15.23
CA GLU A 88 -12.08 16.15 15.15
C GLU A 88 -12.05 17.05 16.39
N SER A 89 -11.81 16.47 17.57
CA SER A 89 -11.72 17.21 18.84
C SER A 89 -10.31 17.70 19.20
N SER A 90 -9.29 17.33 18.42
CA SER A 90 -7.90 17.72 18.66
C SER A 90 -7.53 18.95 17.82
N PRO A 91 -6.91 19.99 18.40
CA PRO A 91 -6.44 21.15 17.64
C PRO A 91 -5.20 20.84 16.78
N ARG A 92 -4.59 19.66 16.96
CA ARG A 92 -3.39 19.22 16.22
C ARG A 92 -3.62 17.84 15.63
N LEU A 93 -3.29 17.72 14.35
CA LEU A 93 -3.33 16.46 13.62
C LEU A 93 -1.94 15.80 13.65
N PRO A 94 -1.84 14.50 13.94
CA PRO A 94 -0.58 13.78 13.83
C PRO A 94 -0.12 13.74 12.37
N ALA A 95 1.19 13.91 12.14
CA ALA A 95 1.76 13.87 10.80
C ALA A 95 1.64 12.46 10.18
N ILE A 96 1.44 12.42 8.88
CA ILE A 96 1.58 11.20 8.09
C ILE A 96 3.06 10.96 7.89
N LYS A 97 3.54 9.76 8.22
CA LYS A 97 4.96 9.40 8.08
C LYS A 97 5.14 8.55 6.84
N VAL A 98 6.10 8.90 5.99
CA VAL A 98 6.45 8.14 4.80
C VAL A 98 7.91 7.72 4.88
N MET A 99 8.15 6.42 4.83
CA MET A 99 9.49 5.85 4.76
C MET A 99 9.70 5.30 3.35
N VAL A 100 10.76 5.75 2.68
CA VAL A 100 11.19 5.26 1.36
C VAL A 100 12.49 4.50 1.55
N ALA A 101 12.48 3.20 1.30
CA ALA A 101 13.63 2.34 1.45
C ALA A 101 14.01 1.69 0.12
N LEU A 102 15.25 1.89 -0.33
CA LEU A 102 15.79 1.23 -1.52
C LEU A 102 16.70 0.08 -1.11
N GLY A 103 16.26 -1.16 -1.38
CA GLY A 103 17.07 -2.36 -1.24
C GLY A 103 17.74 -2.78 -2.57
N GLN A 104 18.33 -3.97 -2.57
CA GLN A 104 18.93 -4.53 -3.79
C GLN A 104 17.90 -4.99 -4.83
N GLU A 105 16.76 -5.53 -4.37
CA GLU A 105 15.72 -6.09 -5.24
C GLU A 105 14.47 -5.21 -5.31
N ASP A 106 14.11 -4.58 -4.19
CA ASP A 106 12.86 -3.87 -4.04
C ASP A 106 13.08 -2.42 -3.55
N LEU A 107 12.28 -1.52 -4.11
CA LEU A 107 11.98 -0.20 -3.53
C LEU A 107 10.68 -0.33 -2.72
N SER A 108 10.72 0.02 -1.45
CA SER A 108 9.58 -0.01 -0.54
C SER A 108 9.19 1.39 -0.11
N ILE A 109 7.91 1.73 -0.21
CA ILE A 109 7.35 2.99 0.29
C ILE A 109 6.28 2.64 1.32
N LYS A 110 6.57 2.92 2.60
CA LYS A 110 5.62 2.73 3.71
C LYS A 110 5.03 4.07 4.11
N MET A 111 3.71 4.20 4.02
CA MET A 111 2.93 5.33 4.53
C MET A 111 2.21 4.92 5.81
N SER A 112 2.46 5.63 6.89
CA SER A 112 1.90 5.37 8.21
C SER A 112 1.05 6.55 8.69
N ASP A 113 -0.19 6.27 9.04
CA ASP A 113 -1.12 7.25 9.62
C ASP A 113 -1.45 6.93 11.10
N ARG A 114 -2.16 7.85 11.73
CA ARG A 114 -2.75 7.71 13.08
C ARG A 114 -4.27 7.82 13.02
N GLY A 115 -4.89 7.27 11.98
CA GLY A 115 -6.31 7.39 11.68
C GLY A 115 -7.21 6.33 12.35
N MET A 116 -6.89 5.90 13.58
CA MET A 116 -7.60 4.86 14.36
C MET A 116 -7.59 3.43 13.77
N GLY A 117 -7.11 3.24 12.54
CA GLY A 117 -6.98 1.92 11.95
C GLY A 117 -8.30 1.22 11.61
N VAL A 118 -8.20 -0.05 11.24
CA VAL A 118 -9.29 -0.86 10.70
C VAL A 118 -9.23 -2.27 11.32
N PRO A 119 -10.37 -2.82 11.80
CA PRO A 119 -10.44 -4.19 12.28
C PRO A 119 -9.94 -5.18 11.24
N LEU A 120 -9.13 -6.16 11.65
CA LEU A 120 -8.50 -7.14 10.75
C LEU A 120 -9.49 -7.81 9.78
N ARG A 121 -10.68 -8.18 10.26
CA ARG A 121 -11.76 -8.81 9.45
C ARG A 121 -12.24 -7.95 8.25
N LYS A 122 -11.95 -6.65 8.24
CA LYS A 122 -12.37 -5.72 7.19
C LYS A 122 -11.26 -5.42 6.19
N ILE A 123 -10.00 -5.79 6.45
CA ILE A 123 -8.84 -5.41 5.62
C ILE A 123 -8.99 -5.91 4.18
N ASP A 124 -9.34 -7.18 3.98
CA ASP A 124 -9.54 -7.73 2.64
C ASP A 124 -10.68 -7.05 1.88
N ARG A 125 -11.72 -6.64 2.63
CA ARG A 125 -12.88 -5.93 2.08
C ARG A 125 -12.52 -4.53 1.58
N LEU A 126 -11.46 -3.90 2.09
CA LEU A 126 -10.97 -2.60 1.60
C LEU A 126 -10.53 -2.65 0.12
N PHE A 127 -10.12 -3.82 -0.36
CA PHE A 127 -9.74 -4.04 -1.76
C PHE A 127 -10.91 -4.51 -2.64
N SER A 128 -12.12 -4.65 -2.09
CA SER A 128 -13.30 -4.94 -2.91
C SER A 128 -13.72 -3.69 -3.68
N TYR A 129 -13.94 -3.82 -4.99
CA TYR A 129 -14.50 -2.74 -5.80
C TYR A 129 -15.83 -2.25 -5.21
N LEU A 130 -16.05 -0.93 -5.29
CA LEU A 130 -17.23 -0.24 -4.76
C LEU A 130 -17.35 -0.24 -3.23
N TYR A 131 -16.44 -0.89 -2.50
CA TYR A 131 -16.44 -0.80 -1.04
C TYR A 131 -15.92 0.57 -0.58
N SER A 132 -16.73 1.29 0.20
CA SER A 132 -16.39 2.59 0.77
C SER A 132 -17.10 2.77 2.12
N THR A 133 -16.45 3.47 3.04
CA THR A 133 -17.05 3.96 4.29
C THR A 133 -17.55 5.40 4.18
N ALA A 134 -17.19 6.11 3.11
CA ALA A 134 -17.71 7.44 2.81
C ALA A 134 -19.06 7.35 2.08
N PRO A 135 -19.96 8.33 2.28
CA PRO A 135 -21.16 8.48 1.47
C PRO A 135 -20.83 8.52 -0.03
N THR A 136 -21.71 7.93 -0.85
CA THR A 136 -21.54 7.95 -2.30
C THR A 136 -21.63 9.40 -2.82
N PRO A 137 -20.60 9.90 -3.52
CA PRO A 137 -20.62 11.26 -4.05
C PRO A 137 -21.71 11.41 -5.11
N GLN A 138 -22.47 12.50 -5.06
CA GLN A 138 -23.45 12.81 -6.10
C GLN A 138 -22.72 13.33 -7.34
N LEU A 139 -22.99 12.75 -8.51
CA LEU A 139 -22.45 13.22 -9.78
C LEU A 139 -23.08 14.60 -10.10
N GLY A 140 -22.27 15.67 -10.10
CA GLY A 140 -22.71 17.00 -10.57
C GLY A 140 -22.36 18.20 -9.68
N THR A 141 -21.84 18.00 -8.47
CA THR A 141 -21.52 19.11 -7.53
C THR A 141 -20.17 19.81 -7.76
N GLY A 142 -19.57 19.67 -8.95
CA GLY A 142 -18.44 20.51 -9.40
C GLY A 142 -17.12 20.36 -8.63
N GLY A 143 -16.98 19.34 -7.76
CA GLY A 143 -15.75 19.06 -7.03
C GLY A 143 -15.38 17.58 -7.08
N ALA A 144 -14.08 17.29 -7.24
CA ALA A 144 -13.57 15.93 -7.09
C ALA A 144 -13.73 15.51 -5.61
N PRO A 145 -14.50 14.45 -5.31
CA PRO A 145 -14.68 14.00 -3.93
C PRO A 145 -13.39 13.37 -3.39
N LEU A 146 -13.11 13.58 -2.10
CA LEU A 146 -11.93 12.99 -1.45
C LEU A 146 -12.04 11.46 -1.38
N ALA A 147 -13.23 10.96 -1.07
CA ALA A 147 -13.57 9.54 -0.96
C ALA A 147 -14.98 9.26 -1.50
N GLY A 148 -15.35 7.98 -1.62
CA GLY A 148 -16.75 7.57 -1.82
C GLY A 148 -17.02 6.66 -3.02
N PHE A 149 -16.16 6.63 -4.05
CA PHE A 149 -16.37 5.72 -5.19
C PHE A 149 -15.91 4.27 -4.93
N GLY A 150 -14.99 4.04 -3.99
CA GLY A 150 -14.55 2.68 -3.63
C GLY A 150 -13.65 1.99 -4.66
N TYR A 151 -12.88 2.77 -5.46
CA TYR A 151 -11.95 2.24 -6.46
C TYR A 151 -10.47 2.50 -6.14
N GLY A 152 -10.15 3.44 -5.25
CA GLY A 152 -8.78 3.91 -5.04
C GLY A 152 -7.79 2.81 -4.65
N LEU A 153 -8.09 2.06 -3.59
CA LEU A 153 -7.23 0.96 -3.11
C LEU A 153 -7.09 -0.20 -4.11
N PRO A 154 -8.17 -0.79 -4.67
CA PRO A 154 -8.02 -1.88 -5.64
C PRO A 154 -7.26 -1.45 -6.91
N ILE A 155 -7.52 -0.24 -7.44
CA ILE A 155 -6.79 0.25 -8.62
C ILE A 155 -5.33 0.54 -8.28
N SER A 156 -5.03 1.14 -7.13
CA SER A 156 -3.65 1.37 -6.69
C SER A 156 -2.87 0.06 -6.56
N ARG A 157 -3.51 -1.00 -6.05
CA ARG A 157 -2.89 -2.33 -6.00
C ARG A 157 -2.65 -2.94 -7.38
N LEU A 158 -3.51 -2.68 -8.36
CA LEU A 158 -3.26 -3.08 -9.75
C LEU A 158 -2.05 -2.35 -10.34
N TYR A 159 -1.91 -1.05 -10.11
CA TYR A 159 -0.74 -0.29 -10.57
C TYR A 159 0.57 -0.84 -9.98
N ALA A 160 0.58 -1.19 -8.69
CA ALA A 160 1.75 -1.83 -8.06
C ALA A 160 2.05 -3.19 -8.68
N LYS A 161 1.03 -4.05 -8.81
CA LYS A 161 1.17 -5.41 -9.35
C LYS A 161 1.53 -5.45 -10.83
N TYR A 162 1.24 -4.39 -11.58
CA TYR A 162 1.47 -4.33 -13.03
C TYR A 162 2.94 -4.59 -13.38
N PHE A 163 3.89 -4.05 -12.61
CA PHE A 163 5.32 -4.29 -12.76
C PHE A 163 5.90 -5.13 -11.61
N GLN A 164 5.22 -6.25 -11.29
CA GLN A 164 5.64 -7.25 -10.28
C GLN A 164 5.79 -6.74 -8.84
N GLY A 165 5.26 -5.55 -8.54
CA GLY A 165 5.14 -5.04 -7.18
C GLY A 165 3.93 -5.58 -6.42
N ASP A 166 3.63 -4.98 -5.28
CA ASP A 166 2.36 -5.17 -4.56
C ASP A 166 2.04 -3.95 -3.69
N LEU A 167 0.77 -3.84 -3.28
CA LEU A 167 0.33 -2.88 -2.27
C LEU A 167 -0.36 -3.66 -1.14
N GLN A 168 0.13 -3.49 0.08
CA GLN A 168 -0.38 -4.17 1.27
C GLN A 168 -0.76 -3.16 2.36
N LEU A 169 -1.76 -3.52 3.16
CA LEU A 169 -2.22 -2.71 4.29
C LEU A 169 -2.09 -3.52 5.58
N TYR A 170 -1.50 -2.90 6.60
CA TYR A 170 -1.39 -3.44 7.95
C TYR A 170 -1.98 -2.41 8.91
N SER A 171 -3.05 -2.77 9.59
CA SER A 171 -3.76 -1.83 10.46
C SER A 171 -3.81 -2.34 11.88
N MET A 172 -3.68 -1.40 12.82
CA MET A 172 -3.87 -1.62 14.25
C MET A 172 -5.11 -0.85 14.67
N GLU A 173 -6.21 -1.56 14.89
CA GLU A 173 -7.48 -0.99 15.34
C GLU A 173 -7.30 -0.24 16.68
N GLY A 174 -7.78 1.00 16.73
CA GLY A 174 -7.57 1.93 17.83
C GLY A 174 -6.31 2.79 17.71
N PHE A 175 -5.50 2.62 16.66
CA PHE A 175 -4.21 3.34 16.55
C PHE A 175 -3.97 3.95 15.17
N GLY A 176 -3.88 3.15 14.10
CA GLY A 176 -3.52 3.66 12.77
C GLY A 176 -3.26 2.55 11.75
N THR A 177 -2.92 2.96 10.53
CA THR A 177 -2.67 2.05 9.40
C THR A 177 -1.32 2.34 8.73
N ASP A 178 -0.62 1.26 8.39
CA ASP A 178 0.54 1.25 7.52
C ASP A 178 0.14 0.71 6.14
N ALA A 179 0.36 1.51 5.10
CA ALA A 179 0.22 1.12 3.69
C ALA A 179 1.60 0.98 3.07
N VAL A 180 1.92 -0.19 2.50
CA VAL A 180 3.24 -0.44 1.90
C VAL A 180 3.09 -0.71 0.42
N ILE A 181 3.78 0.09 -0.40
CA ILE A 181 3.97 -0.15 -1.84
C ILE A 181 5.34 -0.79 -2.01
N TYR A 182 5.39 -1.92 -2.70
CA TYR A 182 6.61 -2.58 -3.15
C TYR A 182 6.74 -2.42 -4.66
N LEU A 183 7.89 -1.96 -5.13
CA LEU A 183 8.25 -1.83 -6.54
C LEU A 183 9.60 -2.52 -6.78
N LYS A 184 9.86 -2.95 -8.01
CA LYS A 184 11.17 -3.51 -8.37
C LYS A 184 12.22 -2.41 -8.48
N ALA A 185 13.37 -2.61 -7.84
CA ALA A 185 14.49 -1.68 -7.91
C ALA A 185 15.17 -1.74 -9.29
N LEU A 186 15.26 -2.94 -9.87
CA LEU A 186 15.87 -3.19 -11.17
C LEU A 186 14.83 -3.19 -12.30
N SER A 187 15.09 -2.45 -13.37
CA SER A 187 14.18 -2.38 -14.53
C SER A 187 14.05 -3.71 -15.28
N THR A 188 15.06 -4.59 -15.20
CA THR A 188 15.03 -5.94 -15.78
C THR A 188 13.96 -6.83 -15.16
N ASP A 189 13.59 -6.55 -13.91
CA ASP A 189 12.64 -7.35 -13.14
C ASP A 189 11.23 -6.74 -13.19
N SER A 190 11.12 -5.49 -13.66
CA SER A 190 9.87 -4.75 -13.89
C SER A 190 9.14 -5.22 -15.15
N VAL A 191 8.70 -6.48 -15.16
CA VAL A 191 7.97 -7.10 -16.28
C VAL A 191 6.45 -6.97 -16.10
N GLU A 192 5.72 -6.73 -17.19
CA GLU A 192 4.26 -6.61 -17.17
C GLU A 192 3.57 -7.89 -16.67
N ARG A 193 2.63 -7.73 -15.73
CA ARG A 193 1.75 -8.81 -15.24
C ARG A 193 0.39 -8.73 -15.92
N LEU A 194 0.24 -9.47 -17.02
CA LEU A 194 -0.97 -9.45 -17.84
C LEU A 194 -1.91 -10.64 -17.54
N PRO A 195 -3.25 -10.43 -17.53
CA PRO A 195 -4.19 -11.54 -17.46
C PRO A 195 -4.20 -12.32 -18.78
N VAL A 196 -4.20 -13.65 -18.70
CA VAL A 196 -4.24 -14.53 -19.85
C VAL A 196 -5.53 -15.36 -19.82
N TYR A 197 -6.37 -15.21 -20.84
CA TYR A 197 -7.55 -16.05 -20.99
C TYR A 197 -7.15 -17.47 -21.43
N ASN A 198 -7.46 -18.46 -20.60
CA ASN A 198 -7.19 -19.87 -20.83
C ASN A 198 -8.18 -20.74 -20.02
N LYS A 199 -8.02 -22.07 -20.08
CA LYS A 199 -8.88 -23.01 -19.32
C LYS A 199 -8.87 -22.74 -17.81
N SER A 200 -7.74 -22.33 -17.24
CA SER A 200 -7.64 -21.99 -15.81
C SER A 200 -8.42 -20.73 -15.48
N ALA A 201 -8.29 -19.67 -16.30
CA ALA A 201 -9.07 -18.44 -16.15
C ALA A 201 -10.58 -18.70 -16.24
N TRP A 202 -11.00 -19.51 -17.22
CA TRP A 202 -12.41 -19.86 -17.41
C TRP A 202 -13.00 -20.64 -16.23
N ARG A 203 -12.24 -21.54 -15.60
CA ARG A 203 -12.68 -22.28 -14.40
C ARG A 203 -13.06 -21.35 -13.24
N HIS A 204 -12.40 -20.20 -13.09
CA HIS A 204 -12.78 -19.22 -12.05
C HIS A 204 -14.20 -18.67 -12.21
N TYR A 205 -14.74 -18.62 -13.44
CA TYR A 205 -16.11 -18.18 -13.71
C TYR A 205 -17.14 -19.30 -13.61
N GLN A 206 -16.69 -20.56 -13.55
CA GLN A 206 -17.56 -21.73 -13.45
C GLN A 206 -17.65 -22.31 -12.04
N ALA A 207 -16.81 -21.83 -11.12
CA ALA A 207 -16.77 -22.33 -9.75
C ALA A 207 -18.16 -22.24 -9.11
N SER A 208 -18.71 -23.39 -8.75
CA SER A 208 -19.95 -23.52 -7.99
C SER A 208 -19.69 -23.27 -6.50
N GLN A 209 -20.74 -23.03 -5.73
CA GLN A 209 -20.62 -22.95 -4.28
C GLN A 209 -20.14 -24.29 -3.71
N GLU A 210 -18.97 -24.30 -3.09
CA GLU A 210 -18.39 -25.47 -2.43
C GLU A 210 -18.70 -25.45 -0.93
N ALA A 211 -18.59 -26.62 -0.29
CA ALA A 211 -18.63 -26.69 1.17
C ALA A 211 -17.42 -25.94 1.75
N GLY A 212 -17.57 -25.35 2.93
CA GLY A 212 -16.46 -24.65 3.57
C GLY A 212 -15.32 -25.60 3.93
N ASP A 213 -14.09 -25.20 3.64
CA ASP A 213 -12.88 -25.96 3.98
C ASP A 213 -12.66 -26.10 5.50
N TRP A 214 -13.26 -25.20 6.28
CA TRP A 214 -13.08 -25.09 7.72
C TRP A 214 -14.43 -25.03 8.46
N CYS A 215 -14.39 -25.37 9.75
CA CYS A 215 -15.59 -25.34 10.60
C CYS A 215 -16.17 -23.93 10.69
N VAL A 216 -17.46 -23.79 10.36
CA VAL A 216 -18.24 -22.59 10.62
C VAL A 216 -19.02 -22.81 11.92
N PRO A 217 -18.77 -22.02 12.99
CA PRO A 217 -19.48 -22.18 14.24
C PRO A 217 -20.98 -21.84 14.08
N SER A 218 -21.82 -22.43 14.94
CA SER A 218 -23.23 -22.08 15.03
C SER A 218 -23.40 -20.61 15.40
N THR A 219 -24.39 -19.93 14.80
CA THR A 219 -24.82 -18.60 15.23
C THR A 219 -25.38 -18.59 16.65
N GLU A 220 -25.83 -19.75 17.13
CA GLU A 220 -26.28 -19.99 18.50
C GLU A 220 -25.41 -21.10 19.12
N PRO A 221 -24.22 -20.76 19.67
CA PRO A 221 -23.37 -21.74 20.35
C PRO A 221 -24.09 -22.31 21.57
N LYS A 222 -23.99 -23.63 21.77
CA LYS A 222 -24.61 -24.31 22.92
C LYS A 222 -24.05 -23.73 24.23
N ASN A 223 -24.92 -23.22 25.09
CA ASN A 223 -24.53 -22.80 26.43
C ASN A 223 -24.18 -24.01 27.29
N THR A 224 -22.94 -24.07 27.78
CA THR A 224 -22.41 -25.15 28.63
C THR A 224 -22.45 -24.81 30.13
N SER A 225 -23.03 -23.67 30.52
CA SER A 225 -23.21 -23.30 31.92
C SER A 225 -24.12 -24.29 32.66
N THR A 226 -23.67 -24.81 33.80
CA THR A 226 -24.37 -25.82 34.60
C THR A 226 -25.45 -25.27 35.53
N TYR A 227 -25.45 -23.96 35.81
CA TYR A 227 -26.47 -23.29 36.62
C TYR A 227 -27.47 -22.56 35.73
N ARG A 228 -28.73 -23.00 35.76
CA ARG A 228 -29.87 -22.21 35.28
C ARG A 228 -30.30 -21.29 36.41
N VAL A 229 -30.17 -19.98 36.22
CA VAL A 229 -30.83 -19.01 37.12
C VAL A 229 -32.35 -19.22 36.97
N PRO A 230 -33.09 -19.44 38.06
CA PRO A 230 -34.54 -19.67 38.02
C PRO A 230 -35.32 -18.47 37.47
#